data_AF-A0A936FF52-F1
#
_entry.id   AF-A0A936FF52-F1
#
_cell.length_a   1.000
_cell.length_b   1.000
_cell.length_c   1.000
_cell.angle_alpha   90.00
_cell.angle_beta   90.00
_cell.angle_gamma   90.00
#
_symmetry.space_group_name_H-M   'P 1'
#
loop_
_entity.id
_entity.type
_entity.pdbx_description
1 polymer ?
#
loop_
_entity_poly.entity_id
_entity_poly.type
_entity_poly.pdbx_seq_one_letter_code
_entity_poly.pdbx_strand_id
1 'polypeptide(L)'
;MTCSRASTRTRIIDFKSCCRIAGGQADDGRDHAGGDGAGGHRHQWHGSRSKVRLADEIAAQRPNLLASILVLPRMGVDLEELEVPLHILLVTFQAMKRSGHVWPIVSEDVQDRCMQRLTARARFNEGLPGDLAKQMVQQFCDEHPERYLLAFVYGYLGKHDLLRARTDPEKYLLMAALNLAECIADVGAKTSA
;
A
#
# COMPACT_ATOMS: atom_id res chain seq x y z
N MET A 1 -9.28 -44.35 -1.45
CA MET A 1 -8.71 -43.17 -0.77
C MET A 1 -7.97 -42.34 -1.79
N THR A 2 -8.61 -41.32 -2.35
CA THR A 2 -7.96 -40.33 -3.22
C THR A 2 -8.51 -38.96 -2.82
N CYS A 3 -7.82 -38.33 -1.88
CA CYS A 3 -8.11 -36.96 -1.46
C CYS A 3 -7.55 -36.01 -2.53
N SER A 4 -8.44 -35.52 -3.38
CA SER A 4 -8.15 -34.47 -4.35
C SER A 4 -7.92 -33.17 -3.59
N ARG A 5 -6.68 -32.67 -3.59
CA ARG A 5 -6.34 -31.31 -3.15
C ARG A 5 -6.94 -30.33 -4.15
N ALA A 6 -8.17 -29.91 -3.90
CA ALA A 6 -8.75 -28.73 -4.53
C ALA A 6 -7.85 -27.52 -4.21
N SER A 7 -7.30 -26.91 -5.25
CA SER A 7 -6.53 -25.68 -5.18
C SER A 7 -7.48 -24.52 -4.83
N THR A 8 -7.54 -24.18 -3.55
CA THR A 8 -8.31 -23.04 -3.03
C THR A 8 -7.61 -21.73 -3.42
N ARG A 9 -7.78 -21.31 -4.68
CA ARG A 9 -7.26 -20.05 -5.22
C ARG A 9 -8.30 -18.93 -5.08
N THR A 10 -8.79 -18.69 -3.87
CA THR A 10 -9.58 -17.49 -3.56
C THR A 10 -8.59 -16.34 -3.33
N ARG A 11 -8.13 -15.69 -4.40
CA ARG A 11 -7.25 -14.51 -4.31
C ARG A 11 -8.12 -13.28 -4.02
N ILE A 12 -7.82 -12.62 -2.91
CA ILE A 12 -8.64 -11.59 -2.25
C ILE A 12 -8.76 -10.28 -3.04
N ILE A 13 -7.84 -9.92 -3.94
CA ILE A 13 -8.09 -8.85 -4.90
C ILE A 13 -7.25 -9.08 -6.16
N ASP A 14 -7.86 -9.03 -7.35
CA ASP A 14 -7.13 -8.56 -8.53
C ASP A 14 -7.02 -7.03 -8.45
N PHE A 15 -6.22 -6.56 -7.49
CA PHE A 15 -6.03 -5.13 -7.23
C PHE A 15 -5.54 -4.44 -8.49
N LYS A 16 -4.79 -5.14 -9.35
CA LYS A 16 -4.34 -4.62 -10.65
C LYS A 16 -5.51 -4.27 -11.57
N SER A 17 -6.55 -5.11 -11.62
CA SER A 17 -7.78 -4.82 -12.37
C SER A 17 -8.55 -3.64 -11.75
N CYS A 18 -8.71 -3.63 -10.42
CA CYS A 18 -9.41 -2.56 -9.71
C CYS A 18 -8.69 -1.20 -9.80
N CYS A 19 -7.35 -1.19 -9.72
CA CYS A 19 -6.52 0.00 -9.82
C CYS A 19 -6.59 0.60 -11.23
N ARG A 20 -6.57 -0.24 -12.28
CA ARG A 20 -6.71 0.22 -13.66
C ARG A 20 -8.03 0.97 -13.88
N ILE A 21 -9.12 0.49 -13.28
CA ILE A 21 -10.41 1.19 -13.31
C ILE A 21 -10.33 2.47 -12.46
N ALA A 22 -9.62 2.45 -11.33
CA ALA A 22 -9.40 3.61 -10.46
C ALA A 22 -8.39 4.64 -11.01
N GLY A 23 -7.87 4.42 -12.22
CA GLY A 23 -6.90 5.28 -12.87
C GLY A 23 -5.47 5.15 -12.35
N GLY A 24 -5.17 4.17 -11.49
CA GLY A 24 -3.83 3.85 -11.00
C GLY A 24 -3.17 2.75 -11.83
N GLN A 25 -1.96 2.99 -12.33
CA GLN A 25 -1.21 2.01 -13.13
C GLN A 25 -0.22 1.30 -12.20
N ALA A 26 -0.54 0.07 -11.80
CA ALA A 26 0.39 -0.82 -11.13
C ALA A 26 1.37 -1.35 -12.18
N ASP A 27 2.63 -0.93 -12.10
CA ASP A 27 3.66 -1.27 -13.07
C ASP A 27 4.02 -2.76 -12.95
N ASP A 28 3.97 -3.50 -14.06
CA ASP A 28 4.44 -4.87 -14.11
C ASP A 28 5.95 -4.80 -14.27
N GLY A 29 6.70 -5.10 -13.20
CA GLY A 29 8.14 -5.28 -13.29
C GLY A 29 8.50 -6.27 -14.41
N ARG A 30 8.92 -5.74 -15.55
CA ARG A 30 9.54 -6.48 -16.64
C ARG A 30 10.61 -5.58 -17.24
N ASP A 31 11.86 -6.00 -17.08
CA ASP A 31 13.01 -5.40 -17.73
C ASP A 31 12.79 -5.35 -19.25
N HIS A 32 12.90 -4.16 -19.86
CA HIS A 32 13.49 -4.01 -21.20
C HIS A 32 13.93 -2.56 -21.46
N ALA A 33 15.10 -2.50 -22.09
CA ALA A 33 15.81 -1.35 -22.61
C ALA A 33 14.97 -0.40 -23.49
N GLY A 34 15.30 0.89 -23.41
CA GLY A 34 15.36 1.82 -24.53
C GLY A 34 14.05 2.20 -25.23
N GLY A 35 13.58 3.43 -24.99
CA GLY A 35 12.57 4.05 -25.85
C GLY A 35 12.09 5.39 -25.31
N ASP A 36 12.56 6.47 -25.95
CA ASP A 36 11.98 7.80 -25.84
C ASP A 36 10.46 7.78 -26.02
N GLY A 37 9.75 8.42 -25.10
CA GLY A 37 8.29 8.49 -25.13
C GLY A 37 7.76 9.31 -23.98
N ALA A 38 7.78 10.64 -24.15
CA ALA A 38 7.07 11.59 -23.31
C ALA A 38 5.55 11.33 -23.38
N GLY A 39 5.06 10.44 -22.52
CA GLY A 39 3.65 10.12 -22.33
C GLY A 39 3.29 10.27 -20.85
N GLY A 40 3.23 11.51 -20.38
CA GLY A 40 2.82 11.83 -19.01
C GLY A 40 1.36 11.45 -18.77
N HIS A 41 1.11 10.20 -18.40
CA HIS A 41 -0.16 9.74 -17.85
C HIS A 41 -0.32 10.33 -16.44
N ARG A 42 -0.75 11.58 -16.41
CA ARG A 42 -1.23 12.27 -15.21
C ARG A 42 -2.41 11.46 -14.69
N HIS A 43 -2.26 10.78 -13.55
CA HIS A 43 -3.33 10.09 -12.84
C HIS A 43 -4.38 11.14 -12.41
N GLN A 44 -5.33 11.44 -13.31
CA GLN A 44 -6.19 12.61 -13.21
C GLN A 44 -7.41 12.27 -12.35
N TRP A 45 -7.28 12.47 -11.05
CA TRP A 45 -8.43 12.65 -10.18
C TRP A 45 -9.14 13.95 -10.59
N HIS A 46 -10.42 13.86 -10.97
CA HIS A 46 -11.23 15.04 -11.31
C HIS A 46 -11.44 15.93 -10.07
N GLY A 47 -10.54 16.91 -9.87
CA GLY A 47 -10.67 18.02 -8.91
C GLY A 47 -10.53 17.68 -7.42
N SER A 48 -10.05 18.65 -6.63
CA SER A 48 -9.86 18.52 -5.17
C SER A 48 -11.13 18.12 -4.43
N ARG A 49 -12.30 18.53 -4.93
CA ARG A 49 -13.62 18.19 -4.34
C ARG A 49 -13.93 16.69 -4.37
N SER A 50 -13.47 15.95 -5.40
CA SER A 50 -13.65 14.50 -5.45
C SER A 50 -12.74 13.78 -4.44
N LYS A 51 -11.53 14.31 -4.19
CA LYS A 51 -10.62 13.75 -3.18
C LYS A 51 -11.15 14.01 -1.76
N VAL A 52 -11.67 15.21 -1.49
CA VAL A 52 -12.26 15.57 -0.19
C VAL A 52 -13.44 14.67 0.13
N ARG A 53 -14.40 14.50 -0.79
CA ARG A 53 -15.54 13.61 -0.58
C ARG A 53 -15.10 12.17 -0.27
N LEU A 54 -14.08 11.69 -0.97
CA LEU A 54 -13.55 10.35 -0.73
C LEU A 54 -12.87 10.24 0.65
N ALA A 55 -12.16 11.29 1.08
CA ALA A 55 -11.62 11.38 2.43
C ALA A 55 -12.72 11.41 3.49
N ASP A 56 -13.84 12.13 3.26
CA ASP A 56 -15.00 12.13 4.17
C ASP A 56 -15.60 10.73 4.30
N GLU A 57 -15.71 9.99 3.18
CA GLU A 57 -16.18 8.60 3.19
C GLU A 57 -15.23 7.68 3.96
N ILE A 58 -13.90 7.86 3.82
CA ILE A 58 -12.90 7.12 4.60
C ILE A 58 -13.02 7.48 6.08
N ALA A 59 -13.19 8.76 6.43
CA ALA A 59 -13.34 9.19 7.82
C ALA A 59 -14.55 8.52 8.48
N ALA A 60 -15.67 8.40 7.75
CA ALA A 60 -16.88 7.76 8.24
C ALA A 60 -16.75 6.23 8.38
N GLN A 61 -16.07 5.56 7.46
CA GLN A 61 -16.06 4.09 7.38
C GLN A 61 -14.80 3.45 7.98
N ARG A 62 -13.67 4.16 7.93
CA ARG A 62 -12.31 3.70 8.23
C ARG A 62 -11.48 4.81 8.90
N PRO A 63 -11.97 5.40 10.01
CA PRO A 63 -11.33 6.56 10.64
C PRO A 63 -9.85 6.34 10.95
N ASN A 64 -9.48 5.15 11.40
CA ASN A 64 -8.10 4.81 11.77
C ASN A 64 -7.12 4.88 10.59
N LEU A 65 -7.53 4.46 9.38
CA LEU A 65 -6.67 4.53 8.19
C LEU A 65 -6.40 5.97 7.76
N LEU A 66 -7.39 6.86 7.91
CA LEU A 66 -7.19 8.27 7.61
C LEU A 66 -6.39 8.95 8.73
N ALA A 67 -6.70 8.67 9.99
CA ALA A 67 -6.02 9.24 11.14
C ALA A 67 -4.52 8.92 11.15
N SER A 68 -4.12 7.69 10.79
CA SER A 68 -2.72 7.28 10.70
C SER A 68 -1.92 8.06 9.65
N ILE A 69 -2.58 8.64 8.65
CA ILE A 69 -1.95 9.54 7.68
C ILE A 69 -2.00 10.99 8.17
N LEU A 70 -3.13 11.45 8.69
CA LEU A 70 -3.30 12.84 9.14
C LEU A 70 -2.46 13.22 10.37
N VAL A 71 -1.92 12.25 11.10
CA VAL A 71 -0.99 12.49 12.21
C VAL A 71 0.44 12.82 11.73
N LEU A 72 0.82 12.43 10.52
CA LEU A 72 2.19 12.58 9.97
C LEU A 72 2.74 14.02 10.07
N PRO A 73 1.95 15.10 9.86
CA PRO A 73 2.48 16.47 10.02
C PRO A 73 2.91 16.81 11.44
N ARG A 74 2.30 16.19 12.45
CA ARG A 74 2.76 16.33 13.85
C ARG A 74 4.08 15.62 14.09
N MET A 75 4.50 14.74 13.18
CA MET A 75 5.78 14.04 13.19
C MET A 75 6.80 14.65 12.23
N GLY A 76 6.53 15.86 11.71
CA GLY A 76 7.47 16.63 10.90
C GLY A 76 7.38 16.42 9.38
N VAL A 77 6.41 15.63 8.91
CA VAL A 77 6.13 15.49 7.46
C VAL A 77 5.44 16.76 6.97
N ASP A 78 5.93 17.37 5.90
CA ASP A 78 5.28 18.57 5.36
C ASP A 78 3.97 18.23 4.62
N LEU A 79 3.19 19.26 4.30
CA LEU A 79 1.89 19.06 3.63
C LEU A 79 2.02 18.60 2.18
N GLU A 80 3.15 18.85 1.52
CA GLU A 80 3.40 18.43 0.14
C GLU A 80 3.71 16.92 0.11
N GLU A 81 4.60 16.46 0.97
CA GLU A 81 4.90 15.05 1.16
C GLU A 81 3.68 14.26 1.65
N LEU A 82 2.82 14.87 2.48
CA LEU A 82 1.56 14.27 2.95
C LEU A 82 0.63 13.88 1.80
N GLU A 83 0.70 14.55 0.65
CA GLU A 83 -0.12 14.18 -0.52
C GLU A 83 0.17 12.75 -1.01
N VAL A 84 1.38 12.24 -0.78
CA VAL A 84 1.80 10.91 -1.22
C VAL A 84 1.03 9.79 -0.50
N PRO A 85 1.10 9.65 0.84
CA PRO A 85 0.32 8.64 1.55
C PRO A 85 -1.19 8.89 1.45
N LEU A 86 -1.65 10.14 1.34
CA LEU A 86 -3.06 10.43 1.07
C LEU A 86 -3.50 9.85 -0.29
N HIS A 87 -2.71 10.04 -1.34
CA HIS A 87 -3.01 9.48 -2.65
C HIS A 87 -3.07 7.94 -2.59
N ILE A 88 -2.10 7.31 -1.94
CA ILE A 88 -2.06 5.86 -1.78
C ILE A 88 -3.33 5.38 -1.07
N LEU A 89 -3.73 6.02 0.03
CA LEU A 89 -4.95 5.70 0.77
C LEU A 89 -6.21 5.84 -0.10
N LEU A 90 -6.34 6.95 -0.84
CA LEU A 90 -7.50 7.22 -1.69
C LEU A 90 -7.64 6.21 -2.84
N VAL A 91 -6.53 5.91 -3.54
CA VAL A 91 -6.51 4.88 -4.60
C VAL A 91 -6.90 3.52 -4.02
N THR A 92 -6.30 3.16 -2.89
CA THR A 92 -6.51 1.88 -2.25
C THR A 92 -7.96 1.70 -1.81
N PHE A 93 -8.53 2.72 -1.15
CA PHE A 93 -9.93 2.69 -0.72
C PHE A 93 -10.90 2.61 -1.91
N GLN A 94 -10.63 3.31 -3.01
CA GLN A 94 -11.46 3.19 -4.22
C GLN A 94 -11.37 1.81 -4.86
N ALA A 95 -10.19 1.19 -4.88
CA ALA A 95 -10.03 -0.17 -5.34
C ALA A 95 -10.80 -1.17 -4.45
N MET A 96 -10.71 -1.01 -3.13
CA MET A 96 -11.47 -1.81 -2.15
C MET A 96 -12.98 -1.69 -2.37
N LYS A 97 -13.50 -0.47 -2.62
CA LYS A 97 -14.93 -0.26 -2.91
C LYS A 97 -15.38 -0.95 -4.19
N ARG A 98 -14.52 -0.97 -5.20
CA ARG A 98 -14.83 -1.53 -6.53
C ARG A 98 -14.65 -3.03 -6.61
N SER A 99 -13.95 -3.66 -5.66
CA SER A 99 -13.74 -5.10 -5.65
C SER A 99 -15.02 -5.89 -5.32
N GLY A 100 -16.05 -5.24 -4.78
CA GLY A 100 -17.30 -5.90 -4.37
C GLY A 100 -17.16 -6.74 -3.09
N HIS A 101 -15.98 -6.74 -2.45
CA HIS A 101 -15.75 -7.42 -1.18
C HIS A 101 -16.20 -6.58 0.00
N VAL A 102 -16.73 -7.25 1.04
CA VAL A 102 -16.95 -6.64 2.34
C VAL A 102 -15.63 -6.68 3.10
N TRP A 103 -15.03 -5.50 3.28
CA TRP A 103 -13.77 -5.37 4.01
C TRP A 103 -14.03 -5.19 5.51
N PRO A 104 -13.34 -5.92 6.40
CA PRO A 104 -13.43 -5.65 7.83
C PRO A 104 -12.82 -4.29 8.19
N ILE A 105 -13.24 -3.75 9.34
CA ILE A 105 -12.67 -2.50 9.88
C ILE A 105 -11.23 -2.76 10.34
N VAL A 106 -10.32 -1.89 9.91
CA VAL A 106 -8.96 -1.82 10.46
C VAL A 106 -9.04 -1.13 11.81
N SER A 107 -9.00 -1.91 12.89
CA SER A 107 -8.93 -1.37 14.26
C SER A 107 -7.53 -0.84 14.58
N GLU A 108 -7.42 -0.06 15.65
CA GLU A 108 -6.13 0.39 16.18
C GLU A 108 -5.22 -0.81 16.50
N ASP A 109 -5.75 -1.86 17.14
CA ASP A 109 -4.99 -3.10 17.39
C ASP A 109 -4.46 -3.76 16.10
N VAL A 110 -5.19 -3.66 14.98
CA VAL A 110 -4.70 -4.16 13.67
C VAL A 110 -3.56 -3.29 13.18
N GLN A 111 -3.70 -1.95 13.25
CA GLN A 111 -2.64 -1.03 12.86
C GLN A 111 -1.37 -1.24 13.67
N ASP A 112 -1.50 -1.33 15.00
CA ASP A 112 -0.40 -1.52 15.93
C ASP A 112 0.33 -2.83 15.67
N ARG A 113 -0.38 -3.95 15.55
CA ARG A 113 0.25 -5.24 15.22
C ARG A 113 0.95 -5.21 13.87
N CYS A 114 0.32 -4.63 12.85
CA CYS A 114 0.95 -4.50 11.53
C CYS A 114 2.18 -3.60 11.57
N MET A 115 2.15 -2.53 12.37
CA MET A 115 3.26 -1.59 12.53
C MET A 115 4.43 -2.22 13.29
N GLN A 116 4.13 -2.98 14.35
CA GLN A 116 5.13 -3.75 15.10
C GLN A 116 5.82 -4.76 14.18
N ARG A 117 5.05 -5.48 13.34
CA ARG A 117 5.60 -6.46 12.38
C ARG A 117 6.50 -5.78 11.34
N LEU A 118 6.08 -4.65 10.79
CA LEU A 118 6.92 -3.87 9.87
C LEU A 118 8.20 -3.35 10.54
N THR A 119 8.08 -2.80 11.75
CA THR A 119 9.22 -2.26 12.51
C THR A 119 10.21 -3.35 12.86
N ALA A 120 9.74 -4.53 13.27
CA ALA A 120 10.59 -5.69 13.52
C ALA A 120 11.34 -6.12 12.26
N ARG A 121 10.67 -6.16 11.10
CA ARG A 121 11.31 -6.46 9.80
C ARG A 121 12.36 -5.41 9.43
N ALA A 122 12.06 -4.13 9.58
CA ALA A 122 13.00 -3.05 9.29
C ALA A 122 14.28 -3.17 10.13
N ARG A 123 14.13 -3.34 11.45
CA ARG A 123 15.25 -3.54 12.39
C ARG A 123 16.04 -4.81 12.09
N PHE A 124 15.36 -5.89 11.72
CA PHE A 124 16.04 -7.13 11.33
C PHE A 124 16.91 -6.91 10.09
N ASN A 125 16.38 -6.21 9.07
CA ASN A 125 17.09 -5.94 7.82
C ASN A 125 18.29 -5.00 7.99
N GLU A 126 18.24 -4.03 8.91
CA GLU A 126 19.36 -3.12 9.21
C GLU A 126 20.64 -3.86 9.63
N GLY A 127 20.52 -5.04 10.26
CA GLY A 127 21.64 -5.85 10.73
C GLY A 127 22.22 -6.81 9.69
N LEU A 128 21.65 -6.88 8.46
CA LEU A 128 22.02 -7.86 7.46
C LEU A 128 23.02 -7.31 6.42
N PRO A 129 23.89 -8.17 5.83
CA PRO A 129 24.63 -7.82 4.63
C PRO A 129 23.70 -7.37 3.49
N GLY A 130 24.14 -6.41 2.68
CA GLY A 130 23.28 -5.75 1.69
C GLY A 130 22.55 -6.69 0.72
N ASP A 131 23.19 -7.76 0.25
CA ASP A 131 22.55 -8.73 -0.64
C ASP A 131 21.49 -9.59 0.07
N LEU A 132 21.75 -9.93 1.34
CA LEU A 132 20.78 -10.66 2.15
C LEU A 132 19.59 -9.77 2.54
N ALA A 133 19.84 -8.49 2.86
CA ALA A 133 18.78 -7.51 3.11
C ALA A 133 17.88 -7.33 1.87
N LYS A 134 18.47 -7.23 0.67
CA LYS A 134 17.70 -7.20 -0.60
C LYS A 134 16.87 -8.46 -0.80
N GLN A 135 17.44 -9.63 -0.52
CA GLN A 135 16.72 -10.90 -0.63
C GLN A 135 15.52 -10.96 0.33
N MET A 136 15.67 -10.48 1.57
CA MET A 136 14.58 -10.43 2.55
C MET A 136 13.47 -9.47 2.13
N VAL A 137 13.82 -8.30 1.57
CA VAL A 137 12.84 -7.36 1.00
C VAL A 137 12.11 -7.98 -0.19
N GLN A 138 12.82 -8.68 -1.08
CA GLN A 138 12.19 -9.35 -2.22
C GLN A 138 11.23 -10.45 -1.78
N GLN A 139 11.66 -11.29 -0.83
CA GLN A 139 10.81 -12.35 -0.26
C GLN A 139 9.55 -11.77 0.38
N PHE A 140 9.69 -10.66 1.14
CA PHE A 140 8.56 -9.96 1.72
C PHE A 140 7.55 -9.51 0.65
N CYS A 141 8.02 -8.94 -0.46
CA CYS A 141 7.16 -8.53 -1.57
C CYS A 141 6.46 -9.72 -2.26
N ASP A 142 7.18 -10.83 -2.46
CA ASP A 142 6.68 -12.01 -3.17
C ASP A 142 5.64 -12.80 -2.37
N GLU A 143 5.80 -12.85 -1.04
CA GLU A 143 4.91 -13.57 -0.12
C GLU A 143 3.73 -12.72 0.36
N HIS A 144 3.71 -11.42 0.07
CA HIS A 144 2.65 -10.53 0.56
C HIS A 144 1.27 -10.93 -0.02
N PRO A 145 0.24 -11.14 0.83
CA PRO A 145 -1.09 -11.55 0.37
C PRO A 145 -1.70 -10.59 -0.67
N GLU A 146 -1.39 -9.30 -0.55
CA GLU A 146 -1.82 -8.23 -1.45
C GLU A 146 -0.65 -7.68 -2.28
N ARG A 147 0.11 -8.55 -2.95
CA ARG A 147 1.32 -8.20 -3.73
C ARG A 147 1.15 -7.01 -4.70
N TYR A 148 -0.02 -6.86 -5.31
CA TYR A 148 -0.27 -5.77 -6.27
C TYR A 148 -0.53 -4.43 -5.59
N LEU A 149 -1.19 -4.43 -4.42
CA LEU A 149 -1.31 -3.24 -3.58
C LEU A 149 0.07 -2.83 -3.07
N LEU A 150 0.84 -3.81 -2.58
CA LEU A 150 2.20 -3.56 -2.10
C LEU A 150 3.10 -3.01 -3.21
N ALA A 151 3.06 -3.60 -4.41
CA ALA A 151 3.78 -3.09 -5.58
C ALA A 151 3.36 -1.66 -5.98
N PHE A 152 2.05 -1.36 -5.92
CA PHE A 152 1.56 0.00 -6.13
C PHE A 152 2.11 0.97 -5.08
N VAL A 153 2.10 0.60 -3.80
CA VAL A 153 2.63 1.43 -2.70
C VAL A 153 4.12 1.70 -2.90
N TYR A 154 4.94 0.66 -3.11
CA TYR A 154 6.37 0.82 -3.39
C TYR A 154 6.63 1.65 -4.65
N GLY A 155 5.91 1.38 -5.74
CA GLY A 155 6.05 2.12 -6.99
C GLY A 155 5.69 3.59 -6.84
N TYR A 156 4.63 3.92 -6.09
CA TYR A 156 4.22 5.29 -5.86
C TYR A 156 5.22 6.01 -4.94
N LEU A 157 5.65 5.40 -3.84
CA LEU A 157 6.71 5.95 -2.98
C LEU A 157 8.02 6.17 -3.74
N GLY A 158 8.40 5.25 -4.62
CA GLY A 158 9.60 5.33 -5.45
C GLY A 158 9.56 6.48 -6.45
N LYS A 159 8.41 6.70 -7.11
CA LYS A 159 8.19 7.86 -8.01
C LYS A 159 8.35 9.22 -7.30
N HIS A 160 8.19 9.24 -5.99
CA HIS A 160 8.36 10.42 -5.14
C HIS A 160 9.69 10.41 -4.35
N ASP A 161 10.64 9.51 -4.66
CA ASP A 161 11.95 9.38 -4.00
C ASP A 161 11.89 9.16 -2.47
N LEU A 162 10.79 8.58 -1.97
CA LEU A 162 10.53 8.34 -0.54
C LEU A 162 10.95 6.95 -0.05
N LEU A 163 11.39 6.05 -0.95
CA LEU A 163 11.90 4.73 -0.57
C LEU A 163 13.26 4.78 0.12
N ARG A 164 13.99 5.89 -0.01
CA ARG A 164 15.32 6.08 0.61
C ARG A 164 15.24 6.53 2.07
N ALA A 165 14.12 7.11 2.48
CA ALA A 165 13.84 7.56 3.85
C ALA A 165 15.06 8.11 4.62
N ARG A 166 15.57 9.25 4.18
CA ARG A 166 16.77 9.94 4.67
C ARG A 166 16.54 10.66 5.99
N THR A 167 15.31 11.07 6.26
CA THR A 167 14.93 11.81 7.46
C THR A 167 13.93 11.00 8.28
N ASP A 168 13.81 11.30 9.58
CA ASP A 168 12.81 10.64 10.42
C ASP A 168 11.36 10.89 9.93
N PRO A 169 10.98 12.12 9.50
CA PRO A 169 9.71 12.33 8.81
C PRO A 169 9.48 11.40 7.61
N GLU A 170 10.46 11.29 6.70
CA GLU A 170 10.34 10.40 5.54
C GLU A 170 10.21 8.92 5.97
N LYS A 171 10.90 8.49 7.05
CA LYS A 171 10.73 7.15 7.63
C LYS A 171 9.31 6.95 8.16
N TYR A 172 8.76 7.91 8.91
CA TYR A 172 7.40 7.82 9.42
C TYR A 172 6.38 7.73 8.28
N LEU A 173 6.55 8.52 7.23
CA LEU A 173 5.72 8.47 6.03
C LEU A 173 5.81 7.09 5.34
N LEU A 174 7.02 6.62 5.07
CA LEU A 174 7.27 5.32 4.45
C LEU A 174 6.60 4.20 5.25
N MET A 175 6.80 4.19 6.57
CA MET A 175 6.21 3.19 7.46
C MET A 175 4.69 3.26 7.51
N ALA A 176 4.09 4.45 7.51
CA ALA A 176 2.64 4.63 7.48
C ALA A 176 2.03 4.11 6.17
N ALA A 177 2.67 4.39 5.03
CA ALA A 177 2.22 3.91 3.71
C ALA A 177 2.32 2.38 3.59
N LEU A 178 3.39 1.77 4.10
CA LEU A 178 3.52 0.30 4.13
C LEU A 178 2.54 -0.34 5.13
N ASN A 179 2.30 0.31 6.28
CA ASN A 179 1.36 -0.17 7.29
C ASN A 179 -0.07 -0.24 6.75
N LEU A 180 -0.47 0.70 5.89
CA LEU A 180 -1.75 0.63 5.18
C LEU A 180 -1.90 -0.67 4.39
N ALA A 181 -0.89 -1.05 3.61
CA ALA A 181 -0.91 -2.27 2.80
C ALA A 181 -0.98 -3.53 3.68
N GLU A 182 -0.19 -3.57 4.76
CA GLU A 182 -0.18 -4.68 5.71
C GLU A 182 -1.53 -4.83 6.43
N CYS A 183 -2.16 -3.72 6.83
CA CYS A 183 -3.46 -3.73 7.50
C CYS A 183 -4.54 -4.31 6.60
N ILE A 184 -4.55 -3.92 5.32
CA ILE A 184 -5.52 -4.39 4.34
C ILE A 184 -5.31 -5.88 4.06
N ALA A 185 -4.06 -6.32 3.94
CA ALA A 185 -3.74 -7.74 3.81
C ALA A 185 -4.18 -8.54 5.04
N ASP A 186 -3.96 -8.02 6.26
CA ASP A 186 -4.35 -8.69 7.52
C ASP A 186 -5.87 -8.88 7.62
N VAL A 187 -6.67 -7.84 7.34
CA VAL A 187 -8.13 -7.94 7.39
C VAL A 187 -8.73 -8.70 6.19
N GLY A 188 -8.09 -8.61 5.03
CA GLY A 188 -8.47 -9.36 3.83
C GLY A 188 -8.31 -10.87 4.04
N ALA A 189 -7.18 -11.30 4.60
CA ALA A 189 -6.89 -12.70 4.89
C ALA A 189 -7.94 -13.33 5.83
N LYS A 190 -8.38 -12.58 6.84
CA LYS A 190 -9.41 -13.01 7.82
C LYS A 190 -10.81 -13.14 7.22
N THR A 191 -11.05 -12.58 6.04
CA THR A 191 -12.36 -12.66 5.36
C THR A 191 -12.44 -13.87 4.42
N SER A 192 -11.31 -14.52 4.13
CA SER A 192 -11.25 -15.72 3.27
C SER A 192 -11.00 -17.03 4.02
N ALA A 193 -10.99 -16.98 5.35
CA ALA A 193 -10.95 -18.13 6.25
C ALA A 193 -12.37 -18.47 6.72
#